data_AF-A0A849ZNN8-F1
#
_entry.id   AF-A0A849ZNN8-F1
#
_cell.length_a   1.000
_cell.length_b   1.000
_cell.length_c   1.000
_cell.angle_alpha   90.00
_cell.angle_beta   90.00
_cell.angle_gamma   90.00
#
_symmetry.space_group_name_H-M   'P 1'
#
loop_
_entity.id
_entity.type
_entity.pdbx_description
1 polymer ?
#
loop_
_entity_poly.entity_id
_entity_poly.type
_entity_poly.pdbx_seq_one_letter_code
_entity_poly.pdbx_strand_id
1 'polypeptide(L)'
;MRPVLLLLSTTDLPHSAAERALDLCTGMGVPLIAAHIHDARAAERSERRALDAGFLGEGVGEIIHQAIVEDEQLRVDEVLQAVSAAAASRGVACTVKRAE
;
A
#
# COMPACT_ATOMS: atom_id res chain seq x y z
N MET A 1 21.80 3.21 14.70
CA MET A 1 20.61 2.36 14.97
C MET A 1 19.93 2.02 13.65
N ARG A 2 19.33 0.83 13.52
CA ARG A 2 18.65 0.41 12.27
C ARG A 2 17.17 0.84 12.33
N PRO A 3 16.59 1.37 11.24
CA PRO A 3 15.17 1.71 11.18
C PRO A 3 14.28 0.46 11.25
N VAL A 4 13.03 0.64 11.65
CA VAL A 4 11.97 -0.36 11.46
C VAL A 4 11.44 -0.22 10.04
N LEU A 5 11.26 -1.33 9.33
CA LEU A 5 10.67 -1.37 8.00
C LEU A 5 9.26 -1.98 8.08
N LEU A 6 8.25 -1.21 7.69
CA LEU A 6 6.87 -1.67 7.52
C LEU A 6 6.60 -1.86 6.02
N LEU A 7 6.36 -3.09 5.61
CA LEU A 7 5.98 -3.45 4.24
C LEU A 7 4.48 -3.66 4.15
N LEU A 8 3.85 -2.98 3.20
CA LEU A 8 2.42 -3.04 2.91
C LEU A 8 2.25 -3.63 1.51
N SER A 9 1.55 -4.75 1.37
CA SER A 9 1.30 -5.38 0.08
C SER A 9 -0.13 -5.18 -0.43
N THR A 10 -0.96 -4.51 0.37
CA THR A 10 -2.38 -4.28 0.14
C THR A 10 -2.74 -2.86 0.52
N THR A 11 -3.76 -2.33 -0.15
CA THR A 11 -4.40 -1.06 0.18
C THR A 11 -5.25 -1.13 1.45
N ASP A 12 -5.56 -2.33 1.93
CA ASP A 12 -6.10 -2.52 3.27
C ASP A 12 -4.93 -2.55 4.27
N LEU A 13 -4.77 -1.45 5.01
CA LEU A 13 -3.81 -1.38 6.12
C LEU A 13 -4.36 -2.23 7.28
N PRO A 14 -3.71 -3.35 7.68
CA PRO A 14 -4.07 -3.98 8.93
C PRO A 14 -3.62 -3.03 10.04
N HIS A 15 -4.58 -2.32 10.64
CA HIS A 15 -4.37 -1.31 11.67
C HIS A 15 -3.39 -1.80 12.76
N SER A 16 -3.47 -3.09 13.10
CA SER A 16 -2.60 -3.75 14.09
C SER A 16 -1.11 -3.82 13.71
N ALA A 17 -0.75 -3.86 12.42
CA ALA A 17 0.64 -3.97 11.97
C ALA A 17 1.35 -2.61 12.02
N ALA A 18 0.68 -1.54 11.59
CA ALA A 18 1.19 -0.19 11.68
C ALA A 18 1.38 0.25 13.14
N GLU A 19 0.38 -0.03 13.98
CA GLU A 19 0.42 0.23 15.42
C GLU A 19 1.62 -0.46 16.10
N ARG A 20 1.82 -1.76 15.85
CA ARG A 20 2.99 -2.48 16.39
C ARG A 20 4.32 -1.93 15.89
N ALA A 21 4.41 -1.54 14.61
CA ALA A 21 5.63 -0.95 14.07
C ALA A 21 5.96 0.38 14.76
N LEU A 22 4.93 1.19 15.03
CA LEU A 22 5.06 2.44 15.76
C LEU A 22 5.45 2.22 17.22
N ASP A 23 4.85 1.27 17.91
CA ASP A 23 5.21 0.91 19.29
C ASP A 23 6.69 0.51 19.39
N LEU A 24 7.18 -0.27 18.42
CA LEU A 24 8.59 -0.64 18.32
C LEU A 24 9.49 0.59 18.09
N CYS A 25 9.11 1.48 17.18
CA CYS A 25 9.86 2.72 16.95
C CYS A 25 9.94 3.60 18.19
N THR A 26 8.82 3.77 18.91
CA THR A 26 8.77 4.56 20.15
C THR A 26 9.59 3.90 21.26
N GLY A 27 9.45 2.58 21.47
CA GLY A 27 10.19 1.87 22.51
C GLY A 27 11.70 1.78 22.26
N MET A 28 12.13 1.76 20.99
CA MET A 28 13.53 1.66 20.60
C MET A 28 14.18 3.00 20.26
N GLY A 29 13.40 4.08 20.13
CA GLY A 29 13.89 5.40 19.69
C GLY A 29 14.45 5.40 18.27
N VAL A 30 13.85 4.63 17.35
CA VAL A 30 14.32 4.46 15.97
C VAL A 30 13.32 4.96 14.94
N PRO A 31 13.76 5.37 13.73
CA PRO A 31 12.86 5.84 12.69
C PRO A 31 12.12 4.69 11.99
N LEU A 32 10.96 5.02 11.42
CA LEU A 32 10.14 4.13 10.60
C LEU A 32 10.40 4.37 9.10
N ILE A 33 10.51 3.30 8.34
CA ILE A 33 10.40 3.31 6.88
C ILE A 33 9.13 2.54 6.53
N ALA A 34 8.17 3.20 5.90
CA ALA A 34 6.96 2.56 5.38
C ALA A 34 7.07 2.43 3.86
N ALA A 35 6.91 1.21 3.36
CA ALA A 35 6.98 0.92 1.93
C ALA A 35 5.76 0.12 1.49
N HIS A 36 5.15 0.55 0.39
CA HIS A 36 4.12 -0.24 -0.29
C HIS A 36 4.75 -1.04 -1.44
N ILE A 37 4.44 -2.32 -1.52
CA ILE A 37 4.80 -3.24 -2.61
C ILE A 37 3.56 -3.35 -3.50
N HIS A 38 3.62 -2.77 -4.69
CA HIS A 38 2.58 -2.94 -5.69
C HIS A 38 2.75 -4.27 -6.42
N ASP A 39 1.68 -5.07 -6.50
CA ASP A 39 1.66 -6.21 -7.43
C ASP A 39 1.07 -5.74 -8.75
N ALA A 40 1.93 -5.27 -9.66
CA ALA A 40 1.53 -4.76 -10.98
C ALA A 40 0.72 -5.77 -11.80
N ARG A 41 0.76 -7.06 -11.44
CA ARG A 41 0.00 -8.12 -12.11
C ARG A 41 -1.33 -8.41 -11.45
N ALA A 42 -1.67 -7.79 -10.30
CA ALA A 42 -2.94 -8.01 -9.63
C ALA A 42 -4.12 -7.50 -10.48
N ALA A 43 -3.99 -6.31 -11.08
CA ALA A 43 -4.96 -5.76 -12.02
C ALA A 43 -5.07 -6.64 -13.27
N GLU A 44 -3.93 -7.02 -13.88
CA GLU A 44 -3.87 -7.89 -15.06
C GLU A 44 -4.52 -9.27 -14.81
N ARG A 45 -4.30 -9.88 -13.64
CA ARG A 45 -4.94 -11.15 -13.25
C ARG A 45 -6.44 -10.99 -13.05
N SER A 46 -6.90 -9.84 -12.55
CA SER A 46 -8.32 -9.57 -12.30
C SER A 46 -9.06 -9.30 -13.61
N GLU A 47 -8.46 -8.53 -14.52
CA GLU A 47 -8.93 -8.31 -15.88
C GLU A 47 -9.03 -9.62 -16.66
N ARG A 48 -7.95 -10.42 -16.66
CA ARG A 48 -7.91 -11.74 -17.31
C ARG A 48 -9.04 -12.64 -16.81
N ARG A 49 -9.28 -12.69 -15.50
CA ARG A 49 -10.38 -13.48 -14.90
C ARG A 49 -11.76 -12.99 -15.35
N ALA A 50 -11.95 -11.68 -15.50
CA ALA A 50 -13.21 -11.10 -15.95
C ALA A 50 -13.46 -11.35 -17.44
N LEU A 51 -12.42 -11.29 -18.27
CA LEU A 51 -12.45 -11.68 -19.69
C LEU A 51 -12.71 -13.18 -19.86
N ASP A 52 -11.99 -14.03 -19.14
CA ASP A 52 -12.15 -15.50 -19.18
C ASP A 52 -13.55 -15.94 -18.73
N ALA A 53 -14.18 -15.18 -17.83
CA ALA A 53 -15.54 -15.42 -17.36
C ALA A 53 -16.63 -14.78 -18.26
N GLY A 54 -16.24 -14.14 -19.37
CA GLY A 54 -17.15 -13.56 -20.36
C GLY A 54 -17.89 -12.31 -19.88
N PHE A 55 -17.43 -11.67 -18.81
CA PHE A 55 -18.08 -10.47 -18.24
C PHE A 55 -17.71 -9.17 -18.97
N LEU A 56 -16.66 -9.17 -19.80
CA LEU A 56 -16.14 -7.96 -20.46
C LEU A 56 -15.93 -8.18 -21.96
N GLY A 57 -16.32 -7.19 -22.78
CA GLY A 57 -16.02 -7.14 -24.22
C GLY A 57 -14.65 -6.51 -24.51
N GLU A 58 -14.12 -6.74 -25.72
CA GLU A 58 -12.83 -6.17 -26.17
C GLU A 58 -12.82 -4.63 -26.00
N GLY A 59 -11.80 -4.10 -25.32
CA GLY A 59 -11.62 -2.66 -25.02
C GLY A 59 -12.17 -2.19 -23.66
N VAL A 60 -13.14 -2.89 -23.06
CA VAL A 60 -13.63 -2.56 -21.70
C VAL A 60 -12.65 -3.05 -20.63
N GLY A 61 -11.93 -4.14 -20.92
CA GLY A 61 -10.87 -4.69 -20.07
C GLY A 61 -9.77 -3.66 -19.76
N GLU A 62 -9.24 -2.98 -20.78
CA GLU A 62 -8.17 -1.98 -20.62
C GLU A 62 -8.61 -0.76 -19.81
N ILE A 63 -9.85 -0.28 -20.01
CA ILE A 63 -10.40 0.85 -19.24
C ILE A 63 -10.57 0.47 -17.77
N ILE A 64 -11.07 -0.74 -17.49
CA ILE A 64 -11.21 -1.25 -16.12
C ILE A 64 -9.85 -1.51 -15.49
N HIS A 65 -8.89 -2.04 -16.24
CA HIS A 65 -7.51 -2.20 -15.78
C HIS A 65 -6.92 -0.88 -15.33
N GLN A 66 -7.01 0.15 -16.18
CA GLN A 66 -6.50 1.47 -15.87
C GLN A 66 -7.21 2.07 -14.64
N ALA A 67 -8.53 1.93 -14.55
CA ALA A 67 -9.30 2.38 -13.39
C ALA A 67 -8.91 1.65 -12.10
N ILE A 68 -8.64 0.33 -12.16
CA ILE A 68 -8.18 -0.46 -11.01
C ILE A 68 -6.78 0.00 -10.58
N VAL A 69 -5.87 0.22 -11.52
CA VAL A 69 -4.51 0.70 -11.21
C VAL A 69 -4.55 2.09 -10.57
N GLU A 70 -5.37 3.00 -11.10
CA GLU A 70 -5.54 4.35 -10.55
C GLU A 70 -6.18 4.33 -9.14
N ASP A 71 -7.23 3.52 -8.94
CA ASP A 71 -7.86 3.35 -7.62
C ASP A 71 -6.89 2.75 -6.61
N GLU A 72 -6.12 1.73 -7.01
CA GLU A 72 -5.09 1.14 -6.16
C GLU A 72 -4.01 2.18 -5.79
N GLN A 73 -3.53 2.98 -6.74
CA GLN A 73 -2.54 4.02 -6.48
C GLN A 73 -3.06 5.09 -5.50
N LEU A 74 -4.29 5.56 -5.69
CA LEU A 74 -4.93 6.51 -4.79
C LEU A 74 -5.03 5.94 -3.36
N ARG A 75 -5.48 4.69 -3.23
CA ARG A 75 -5.60 4.02 -1.93
C ARG A 75 -4.24 3.78 -1.27
N VAL A 76 -3.18 3.49 -2.03
CA VAL A 76 -1.81 3.38 -1.50
C VAL A 76 -1.36 4.70 -0.88
N ASP A 77 -1.65 5.82 -1.53
CA ASP A 77 -1.28 7.14 -1.03
C ASP A 77 -2.00 7.49 0.26
N GLU A 78 -3.30 7.22 0.34
CA GLU A 78 -4.08 7.39 1.57
C GLU A 78 -3.48 6.58 2.73
N VAL A 79 -3.11 5.32 2.46
CA VAL A 79 -2.52 4.43 3.45
C VAL A 79 -1.15 4.93 3.93
N LEU A 80 -0.27 5.32 3.01
CA LEU A 80 1.05 5.84 3.35
C LEU A 80 0.96 7.18 4.12
N GLN A 81 0.00 8.03 3.75
CA GLN A 81 -0.30 9.26 4.48
C GLN A 81 -0.81 8.97 5.89
N ALA A 82 -1.72 8.00 6.06
CA ALA A 82 -2.23 7.61 7.37
C ALA A 82 -1.12 7.09 8.29
N VAL A 83 -0.21 6.26 7.77
CA VAL A 83 0.97 5.77 8.52
C VAL A 83 1.90 6.93 8.91
N SER A 84 2.16 7.84 7.98
CA SER A 84 2.99 9.03 8.23
C SER A 84 2.38 9.93 9.32
N ALA A 85 1.07 10.18 9.26
CA ALA A 85 0.34 10.95 10.27
C ALA A 85 0.38 10.28 11.65
N ALA A 86 0.17 8.96 11.70
CA ALA A 86 0.27 8.20 12.93
C ALA A 86 1.68 8.26 13.53
N ALA A 87 2.72 8.17 12.71
CA ALA A 87 4.11 8.34 13.15
C ALA A 87 4.39 9.73 13.71
N ALA A 88 3.92 10.78 13.02
CA ALA A 88 4.07 12.17 13.47
C ALA A 88 3.41 12.41 14.83
N SER A 89 2.21 11.85 15.04
CA SER A 89 1.49 11.95 16.33
C SER A 89 2.26 11.34 17.51
N ARG A 90 3.21 10.44 17.23
CA ARG A 90 4.06 9.75 18.22
C ARG A 90 5.50 10.27 18.27
N GLY A 91 5.81 11.33 17.53
CA GLY A 91 7.17 11.86 17.44
C GLY A 91 8.16 10.91 16.74
N VAL A 92 7.67 9.96 15.94
CA VAL A 92 8.49 9.01 15.19
C VAL A 92 8.80 9.60 13.82
N ALA A 93 10.08 9.76 13.49
CA ALA A 93 10.50 10.14 12.14
C ALA A 93 10.11 9.02 11.15
N CYS A 94 9.31 9.36 10.13
CA CYS A 94 8.80 8.42 9.14
C CYS A 94 9.25 8.80 7.73
N THR A 95 9.78 7.83 6.99
CA THR A 95 10.06 7.95 5.56
C THR A 95 9.16 6.99 4.79
N VAL A 96 8.37 7.53 3.87
CA VAL A 96 7.51 6.75 2.98
C VAL A 96 8.22 6.46 1.65
N LYS A 97 8.11 5.25 1.15
CA LYS A 97 8.64 4.82 -0.15
C LYS A 97 7.59 4.07 -0.94
N ARG A 98 7.51 4.33 -2.24
CA ARG A 98 6.82 3.46 -3.18
C ARG A 98 7.84 2.47 -3.75
N ALA A 99 7.56 1.18 -3.65
CA ALA A 99 8.31 0.17 -4.39
C ALA A 99 7.50 -0.14 -5.65
N GLU A 100 8.06 0.28 -6.79
CA GLU A 100 7.58 -0.06 -8.14
C GLU A 100 7.92 -1.51 -8.50
#